data_AF-A0A1C5U315-F1
#
_entry.id   AF-A0A1C5U315-F1
#
_cell.length_a   1.000
_cell.length_b   1.000
_cell.length_c   1.000
_cell.angle_alpha   90.00
_cell.angle_beta   90.00
_cell.angle_gamma   90.00
#
_symmetry.space_group_name_H-M   'P 1'
#
loop_
_entity.id
_entity.type
_entity.pdbx_description
1 polymer ?
#
loop_
_entity_poly.entity_id
_entity_poly.type
_entity_poly.pdbx_seq_one_letter_code
_entity_poly.pdbx_strand_id
1 'polypeptide(L)'
;MPKMDASQRWKNLLLAALAFALMIVMPTLASYVVSYAVIYGAGFVGGEPAIVRVVAFMNENMNLYSAFVYLVFGIPVLFWVRGMRNRERARLRHAQLEQQFLESHDAYAEQQPFVPAAASGRRSMAPSTTVGQQPFEPAAASGQQPFVPAAAPGRQPLSGGADSSQRPIASATDFASASFPEPPRPPARYIYYGDRPVAWQLASQGGCVPQAQDGGAPQAQAFSSVQTELSRRVHSRPTVNARIQGVDHRHFVAAALMGYGMQIVTTLIMVLVNVLLPSVMEEYNTLVDGSGITTYGLMWVISTLVLPPLVEEAGFRGLGLTYLERAGVPFAVANIVQALAFGIFHMNLTQGIYTFVLGLALGYVTHRSGSIAPAMLMHLVYNLMGTLGSDLIYSYLPAPFLILLITNVIALVYAFRLLRPEQGRGAAAMQA
;
A
#
# COMPACT_ATOMS: atom_id res chain seq x y z
N MET A 1 -11.02 -20.66 -5.98
CA MET A 1 -10.18 -19.48 -6.28
C MET A 1 -9.66 -19.63 -7.70
N PRO A 2 -9.70 -18.59 -8.55
CA PRO A 2 -8.99 -18.64 -9.82
C PRO A 2 -7.51 -18.94 -9.54
N LYS A 3 -6.88 -19.84 -10.32
CA LYS A 3 -5.45 -20.10 -10.19
C LYS A 3 -4.72 -18.79 -10.47
N MET A 4 -4.01 -18.27 -9.47
CA MET A 4 -3.13 -17.12 -9.65
C MET A 4 -2.10 -17.45 -10.73
N ASP A 5 -1.90 -16.53 -11.66
CA ASP A 5 -0.86 -16.65 -12.69
C ASP A 5 0.49 -16.95 -12.02
N ALA A 6 1.16 -18.01 -12.49
CA ALA A 6 2.45 -18.46 -11.98
C ALA A 6 3.50 -17.35 -12.05
N SER A 7 3.46 -16.48 -13.08
CA SER A 7 4.35 -15.34 -13.20
C SER A 7 4.14 -14.34 -12.05
N GLN A 8 2.88 -14.04 -11.71
CA GLN A 8 2.55 -13.12 -10.63
C GLN A 8 2.94 -13.68 -9.25
N ARG A 9 2.77 -14.99 -9.05
CA ARG A 9 3.22 -15.69 -7.84
C ARG A 9 4.73 -15.54 -7.65
N TRP A 10 5.51 -15.85 -8.69
CA TRP A 10 6.98 -15.76 -8.63
C TRP A 10 7.47 -14.34 -8.40
N LYS A 11 6.87 -13.34 -9.06
CA LYS A 11 7.20 -11.92 -8.81
C LYS A 11 7.02 -11.53 -7.35
N ASN A 12 5.92 -11.96 -6.73
CA ASN A 12 5.65 -11.65 -5.32
C ASN A 12 6.63 -12.38 -4.38
N LEU A 13 6.98 -13.65 -4.65
CA LEU A 13 8.00 -14.37 -3.87
C LEU A 13 9.37 -13.70 -3.98
N LEU A 14 9.79 -13.28 -5.17
CA LEU A 14 11.05 -12.57 -5.38
C LEU A 14 11.07 -11.22 -4.66
N LEU A 15 9.97 -10.48 -4.68
CA LEU A 15 9.85 -9.22 -3.93
C LEU A 15 9.89 -9.43 -2.42
N ALA A 16 9.29 -10.51 -1.90
CA ALA A 16 9.39 -10.87 -0.49
C ALA A 16 10.84 -11.21 -0.11
N ALA A 17 11.50 -12.06 -0.90
CA ALA A 17 12.90 -12.44 -0.68
C ALA A 17 13.83 -11.22 -0.74
N LEU A 18 13.62 -10.32 -1.70
CA LEU A 18 14.36 -9.07 -1.81
C LEU A 18 14.15 -8.17 -0.60
N ALA A 19 12.89 -8.02 -0.13
CA ALA A 19 12.60 -7.23 1.06
C ALA A 19 13.32 -7.78 2.30
N PHE A 20 13.27 -9.10 2.53
CA PHE A 20 13.97 -9.71 3.66
C PHE A 20 15.50 -9.59 3.54
N ALA A 21 16.05 -9.88 2.37
CA ALA A 21 17.50 -9.77 2.13
C ALA A 21 17.99 -8.33 2.36
N LEU A 22 17.27 -7.34 1.86
CA LEU A 22 17.61 -5.94 2.07
C LEU A 22 17.46 -5.54 3.54
N MET A 23 16.39 -5.99 4.23
CA MET A 23 16.26 -5.72 5.66
C MET A 23 17.42 -6.30 6.45
N ILE A 24 17.89 -7.52 6.14
CA ILE A 24 19.01 -8.18 6.83
C ILE A 24 20.35 -7.49 6.54
N VAL A 25 20.62 -7.10 5.29
CA VAL A 25 21.94 -6.62 4.87
C VAL A 25 22.12 -5.11 5.04
N MET A 26 21.07 -4.33 4.80
CA MET A 26 21.18 -2.86 4.75
C MET A 26 21.54 -2.19 6.07
N PRO A 27 21.15 -2.67 7.27
CA PRO A 27 21.60 -2.07 8.53
C PRO A 27 23.11 -2.11 8.66
N THR A 28 23.75 -3.25 8.39
CA THR A 28 25.21 -3.39 8.42
C THR A 28 25.88 -2.50 7.37
N LEU A 29 25.33 -2.45 6.15
CA LEU A 29 25.84 -1.54 5.12
C LEU A 29 25.69 -0.07 5.53
N ALA A 30 24.56 0.31 6.13
CA ALA A 30 24.31 1.64 6.64
C ALA A 30 25.26 2.00 7.79
N SER A 31 25.58 1.05 8.67
CA SER A 31 26.63 1.22 9.68
C SER A 31 27.98 1.55 9.06
N TYR A 32 28.41 0.83 8.01
CA TYR A 32 29.63 1.19 7.29
C TYR A 32 29.55 2.57 6.65
N VAL A 33 28.44 2.92 5.99
CA VAL A 33 28.25 4.23 5.38
C VAL A 33 28.36 5.35 6.41
N VAL A 34 27.69 5.21 7.57
CA VAL A 34 27.75 6.19 8.67
C VAL A 34 29.18 6.28 9.20
N SER A 35 29.84 5.16 9.49
CA SER A 35 31.20 5.14 10.04
C SER A 35 32.22 5.77 9.08
N TYR A 36 32.17 5.44 7.79
CA TYR A 36 33.08 6.04 6.80
C TYR A 36 32.77 7.52 6.56
N ALA A 37 31.50 7.92 6.51
CA ALA A 37 31.13 9.33 6.38
C ALA A 37 31.66 10.16 7.55
N VAL A 38 31.57 9.63 8.78
CA VAL A 38 32.13 10.26 9.99
C VAL A 38 33.64 10.39 9.89
N ILE A 39 34.35 9.30 9.58
CA ILE A 39 35.83 9.28 9.56
C ILE A 39 36.36 10.19 8.45
N TYR A 40 35.91 10.02 7.20
CA TYR A 40 36.41 10.80 6.08
C TYR A 40 35.95 12.26 6.12
N GLY A 41 34.72 12.52 6.58
CA GLY A 41 34.22 13.89 6.75
C GLY A 41 35.03 14.66 7.78
N ALA A 42 35.27 14.07 8.96
CA ALA A 42 36.10 14.69 9.99
C ALA A 42 37.55 14.88 9.53
N GLY A 43 38.13 13.87 8.85
CA GLY A 43 39.48 13.93 8.31
C GLY A 43 39.67 15.03 7.27
N PHE A 44 38.69 15.21 6.37
CA PHE A 44 38.73 16.27 5.37
C PHE A 44 38.68 17.68 5.99
N VAL A 45 37.90 17.87 7.04
CA VAL A 45 37.70 19.19 7.67
C VAL A 45 38.84 19.56 8.62
N GLY A 46 39.34 18.61 9.41
CA GLY A 46 40.26 18.93 10.50
C GLY A 46 41.37 17.91 10.75
N GLY A 47 41.62 17.01 9.79
CA GLY A 47 42.67 15.99 9.87
C GLY A 47 42.45 14.98 11.00
N GLU A 48 43.53 14.28 11.37
CA GLU A 48 43.51 13.22 12.38
C GLU A 48 42.95 13.66 13.75
N PRO A 49 43.27 14.85 14.30
CA PRO A 49 42.71 15.29 15.58
C PRO A 49 41.18 15.49 15.55
N ALA A 50 40.61 15.80 14.38
CA ALA A 50 39.16 15.87 14.23
C ALA A 50 38.54 14.47 14.18
N ILE A 51 39.18 13.51 13.48
CA ILE A 51 38.72 12.11 13.45
C ILE A 51 38.62 11.55 14.86
N VAL A 52 39.69 11.67 15.67
CA VAL A 52 39.72 11.14 17.04
C VAL A 52 38.59 11.72 17.89
N ARG A 53 38.37 13.04 17.82
CA ARG A 53 37.31 13.71 18.59
C ARG A 53 35.91 13.29 18.16
N VAL A 54 35.64 13.20 16.85
CA VAL A 54 34.31 12.82 16.36
C VAL A 54 34.03 11.34 16.64
N VAL A 55 35.02 10.45 16.46
CA VAL A 55 34.86 9.02 16.78
C VAL A 55 34.60 8.81 18.27
N ALA A 56 35.35 9.49 19.14
CA ALA A 56 35.11 9.46 20.59
C ALA A 56 33.69 9.93 20.94
N PHE A 57 33.27 11.07 20.37
CA PHE A 57 31.91 11.58 20.53
C PHE A 57 30.84 10.58 20.07
N MET A 58 31.03 9.91 18.93
CA MET A 58 30.07 8.91 18.43
C MET A 58 29.99 7.69 19.36
N ASN A 59 31.12 7.22 19.90
CA ASN A 59 31.16 6.11 20.86
C ASN A 59 30.49 6.47 22.20
N GLU A 60 30.58 7.73 22.63
CA GLU A 60 29.86 8.23 23.81
C GLU A 60 28.36 8.42 23.54
N ASN A 61 27.94 8.48 22.27
CA ASN A 61 26.57 8.76 21.83
C ASN A 61 26.03 7.66 20.92
N MET A 62 26.12 6.40 21.35
CA MET A 62 25.68 5.24 20.54
C MET A 62 24.22 5.30 20.08
N ASN A 63 23.32 5.91 20.86
CA ASN A 63 21.94 6.13 20.43
C ASN A 63 21.83 7.07 19.22
N LEU A 64 22.72 8.07 19.10
CA LEU A 64 22.80 8.95 17.93
C LEU A 64 23.33 8.19 16.71
N TYR A 65 24.37 7.36 16.92
CA TYR A 65 24.88 6.46 15.88
C TYR A 65 23.77 5.57 15.33
N SER A 66 23.05 4.87 16.21
CA SER A 66 21.92 4.00 15.86
C SER A 66 20.82 4.76 15.12
N ALA A 67 20.47 5.97 15.55
CA ALA A 67 19.51 6.80 14.85
C ALA A 67 19.94 7.09 13.41
N PHE A 68 21.21 7.43 13.16
CA PHE A 68 21.71 7.66 11.81
C PHE A 68 21.67 6.40 10.95
N VAL A 69 22.06 5.25 11.50
CA VAL A 69 21.97 3.97 10.78
C VAL A 69 20.52 3.72 10.34
N TYR A 70 19.55 3.83 11.25
CA TYR A 70 18.13 3.68 10.94
C TYR A 70 17.62 4.68 9.90
N LEU A 71 18.10 5.92 9.90
CA LEU A 71 17.71 6.89 8.88
C LEU A 71 18.24 6.47 7.50
N VAL A 72 19.51 6.05 7.40
CA VAL A 72 20.15 5.70 6.13
C VAL A 72 19.45 4.54 5.42
N PHE A 73 19.15 3.44 6.12
CA PHE A 73 18.44 2.31 5.48
C PHE A 73 16.91 2.39 5.59
N GLY A 74 16.39 2.99 6.65
CA GLY A 74 14.96 3.04 6.92
C GLY A 74 14.21 3.99 5.98
N ILE A 75 14.80 5.11 5.58
CA ILE A 75 14.18 6.04 4.62
C ILE A 75 13.83 5.31 3.31
N PRO A 76 14.77 4.58 2.64
CA PRO A 76 14.45 3.74 1.49
C PRO A 76 13.30 2.75 1.70
N VAL A 77 13.27 2.05 2.85
CA VAL A 77 12.20 1.10 3.20
C VAL A 77 10.84 1.80 3.28
N LEU A 78 10.78 2.95 3.95
CA LEU A 78 9.56 3.74 4.09
C LEU A 78 9.08 4.30 2.74
N PHE A 79 10.00 4.71 1.87
CA PHE A 79 9.67 5.11 0.50
C PHE A 79 9.11 3.94 -0.32
N TRP A 80 9.66 2.73 -0.16
CA TRP A 80 9.14 1.54 -0.82
C TRP A 80 7.72 1.22 -0.36
N VAL A 81 7.48 1.17 0.96
CA VAL A 81 6.14 0.98 1.52
C VAL A 81 5.16 2.06 1.03
N ARG A 82 5.58 3.32 1.04
CA ARG A 82 4.76 4.44 0.54
C ARG A 82 4.44 4.27 -0.95
N GLY A 83 5.43 3.93 -1.78
CA GLY A 83 5.28 3.74 -3.21
C GLY A 83 4.31 2.59 -3.54
N MET A 84 4.46 1.47 -2.86
CA MET A 84 3.54 0.33 -2.97
C MET A 84 2.11 0.70 -2.56
N ARG A 85 1.93 1.38 -1.43
CA ARG A 85 0.61 1.86 -0.98
C ARG A 85 -0.03 2.82 -1.97
N ASN A 86 0.76 3.69 -2.60
CA ASN A 86 0.28 4.63 -3.60
C ASN A 86 -0.19 3.91 -4.86
N ARG A 87 0.59 2.93 -5.35
CA ARG A 87 0.21 2.10 -6.50
C ARG A 87 -1.08 1.32 -6.23
N GLU A 88 -1.23 0.79 -5.01
CA GLU A 88 -2.45 0.07 -4.61
C GLU A 88 -3.67 0.99 -4.53
N ARG A 89 -3.54 2.18 -3.95
CA ARG A 89 -4.62 3.18 -3.94
C ARG A 89 -5.01 3.64 -5.34
N ALA A 90 -4.04 3.83 -6.23
CA ALA A 90 -4.31 4.14 -7.63
C ALA A 90 -5.11 3.00 -8.30
N ARG A 91 -4.67 1.75 -8.15
CA ARG A 91 -5.37 0.56 -8.69
C ARG A 91 -6.81 0.45 -8.20
N LEU A 92 -7.05 0.65 -6.90
CA LEU A 92 -8.40 0.59 -6.33
C LEU A 92 -9.30 1.73 -6.86
N ARG A 93 -8.77 2.95 -6.96
CA ARG A 93 -9.51 4.09 -7.57
C ARG A 93 -9.86 3.82 -9.03
N HIS A 94 -8.94 3.24 -9.80
CA HIS A 94 -9.21 2.87 -11.19
C HIS A 94 -10.31 1.81 -11.28
N ALA A 95 -10.26 0.75 -10.46
CA ALA A 95 -11.29 -0.28 -10.44
C ALA A 95 -12.67 0.28 -10.04
N GLN A 96 -12.72 1.22 -9.09
CA GLN A 96 -13.96 1.91 -8.68
C GLN A 96 -14.54 2.76 -9.82
N LEU A 97 -13.70 3.52 -10.52
CA LEU A 97 -14.14 4.33 -11.65
C LEU A 97 -14.62 3.46 -12.82
N GLU A 98 -13.95 2.34 -13.07
CA GLU A 98 -14.35 1.37 -14.11
C GLU A 98 -15.68 0.72 -13.77
N GLN A 99 -15.91 0.35 -12.51
CA GLN A 99 -17.21 -0.15 -12.05
C GLN A 99 -18.32 0.89 -12.21
N GLN A 100 -18.08 2.14 -11.79
CA GLN A 100 -19.05 3.24 -11.96
C GLN A 100 -19.38 3.50 -13.43
N PHE A 101 -18.39 3.41 -14.31
CA PHE A 101 -18.59 3.57 -15.75
C PHE A 101 -19.49 2.45 -16.30
N LEU A 102 -19.24 1.20 -15.97
CA LEU A 102 -20.06 0.07 -16.41
C LEU A 102 -21.50 0.19 -15.92
N GLU A 103 -21.71 0.49 -14.63
CA GLU A 103 -23.05 0.72 -14.06
C GLU A 103 -23.81 1.85 -14.78
N SER A 104 -23.12 2.94 -15.14
CA SER A 104 -23.73 4.04 -15.90
C SER A 104 -24.06 3.67 -17.35
N HIS A 105 -23.28 2.76 -17.96
CA HIS A 105 -23.50 2.28 -19.32
C HIS A 105 -24.69 1.33 -19.38
N ASP A 106 -24.80 0.41 -18.43
CA ASP A 106 -25.92 -0.52 -18.30
C ASP A 106 -27.23 0.25 -18.06
N ALA A 107 -27.22 1.25 -17.16
CA ALA A 107 -28.37 2.12 -16.93
C ALA A 107 -28.79 2.93 -18.17
N TYR A 108 -27.85 3.32 -19.03
CA TYR A 108 -28.15 4.01 -20.29
C TYR A 108 -28.69 3.03 -21.37
N ALA A 109 -28.15 1.81 -21.43
CA ALA A 109 -28.60 0.77 -22.34
C ALA A 109 -30.02 0.28 -22.02
N GLU A 110 -30.38 0.14 -20.74
CA GLU A 110 -31.74 -0.23 -20.31
C GLU A 110 -32.79 0.85 -20.59
N GLN A 111 -32.39 2.13 -20.68
CA GLN A 111 -33.29 3.25 -20.98
C GLN A 111 -33.59 3.42 -22.48
N GLN A 112 -32.92 2.68 -23.37
CA GLN A 112 -33.25 2.71 -24.80
C GLN A 112 -34.24 1.58 -25.14
N PRO A 113 -35.51 1.88 -25.47
CA PRO A 113 -36.42 0.85 -25.96
C PRO A 113 -35.87 0.29 -27.28
N PHE A 114 -35.59 -1.01 -27.31
CA PHE A 114 -35.30 -1.73 -28.53
C PHE A 114 -36.53 -1.64 -29.45
N VAL A 115 -36.48 -0.78 -30.47
CA VAL A 115 -37.43 -0.81 -31.58
C VAL A 115 -36.84 -1.75 -32.62
N PRO A 116 -37.39 -2.96 -32.83
CA PRO A 116 -36.98 -3.78 -33.95
C PRO A 116 -37.29 -2.98 -35.22
N ALA A 117 -36.34 -2.85 -36.13
CA ALA A 117 -36.62 -2.34 -37.47
C ALA A 117 -37.69 -3.26 -38.09
N ALA A 118 -38.94 -2.80 -38.08
CA ALA A 118 -40.04 -3.51 -38.70
C ALA A 118 -39.65 -3.76 -40.15
N ALA A 119 -39.74 -5.02 -40.57
CA ALA A 119 -39.56 -5.44 -41.94
C ALA A 119 -40.52 -4.64 -42.84
N SER A 120 -40.06 -3.55 -43.43
CA SER A 120 -40.81 -2.82 -44.44
C SER A 120 -40.86 -3.71 -45.68
N GLY A 121 -42.06 -4.22 -45.93
CA GLY A 121 -42.34 -5.26 -46.89
C GLY A 121 -41.87 -4.99 -48.32
N ARG A 122 -41.72 -6.10 -49.02
CA ARG A 122 -41.59 -6.22 -50.48
C ARG A 122 -42.42 -5.17 -51.23
N ARG A 123 -41.76 -4.34 -52.03
CA ARG A 123 -42.35 -3.86 -53.29
C ARG A 123 -41.52 -4.40 -54.44
N SER A 124 -42.18 -5.26 -55.22
CA SER A 124 -41.74 -5.73 -56.53
C SER A 124 -41.95 -4.60 -57.54
N MET A 125 -40.93 -4.27 -58.34
CA MET A 125 -41.12 -3.74 -59.68
C MET A 125 -40.14 -4.43 -60.63
N ALA A 126 -40.70 -5.14 -61.60
CA ALA A 126 -40.03 -5.70 -62.77
C ALA A 126 -39.80 -4.60 -63.85
N PRO A 127 -39.00 -4.87 -64.91
CA PRO A 127 -38.08 -3.89 -65.49
C PRO A 127 -38.49 -3.31 -66.87
N SER A 128 -37.63 -2.39 -67.35
CA SER A 128 -37.46 -1.87 -68.76
C SER A 128 -38.39 -0.70 -69.14
N THR A 129 -38.03 0.34 -69.88
CA THR A 129 -36.92 0.74 -70.80
C THR A 129 -36.81 2.29 -70.75
N THR A 130 -35.66 2.96 -70.92
CA THR A 130 -35.20 3.53 -72.21
C THR A 130 -33.78 4.11 -72.08
N VAL A 131 -32.87 3.49 -72.84
CA VAL A 131 -31.64 3.94 -73.56
C VAL A 131 -31.21 5.43 -73.47
N GLY A 132 -29.88 5.64 -73.33
CA GLY A 132 -29.21 6.87 -73.78
C GLY A 132 -27.79 7.08 -73.24
N GLN A 133 -26.78 6.67 -74.01
CA GLN A 133 -25.34 6.89 -73.79
C GLN A 133 -24.95 8.38 -73.78
N GLN A 134 -23.92 8.79 -73.02
CA GLN A 134 -22.81 9.65 -73.49
C GLN A 134 -21.60 9.63 -72.50
N PRO A 135 -20.36 9.39 -72.98
CA PRO A 135 -19.12 9.51 -72.19
C PRO A 135 -18.24 10.73 -72.55
N PHE A 136 -17.50 11.23 -71.53
CA PHE A 136 -16.18 11.91 -71.46
C PHE A 136 -15.74 13.01 -72.47
N GLU A 137 -15.31 14.18 -71.95
CA GLU A 137 -13.92 14.75 -72.01
C GLU A 137 -13.82 16.19 -71.39
N PRO A 138 -12.60 16.70 -71.03
CA PRO A 138 -12.34 17.63 -69.90
C PRO A 138 -11.76 19.02 -70.28
N ALA A 139 -11.57 19.91 -69.29
CA ALA A 139 -10.51 20.95 -69.14
C ALA A 139 -10.79 21.79 -67.86
N ALA A 140 -9.87 22.44 -67.13
CA ALA A 140 -8.41 22.49 -66.97
C ALA A 140 -8.15 23.48 -65.79
N ALA A 141 -7.02 23.36 -65.06
CA ALA A 141 -6.14 24.47 -64.61
C ALA A 141 -5.28 24.12 -63.37
N SER A 142 -3.96 24.17 -63.58
CA SER A 142 -2.84 24.51 -62.67
C SER A 142 -3.12 25.76 -61.80
N GLY A 143 -2.51 26.06 -60.64
CA GLY A 143 -1.32 25.63 -59.91
C GLY A 143 -0.78 26.84 -59.10
N GLN A 144 -0.11 26.61 -57.94
CA GLN A 144 0.81 27.53 -57.20
C GLN A 144 0.19 28.75 -56.45
N GLN A 145 0.58 29.25 -55.25
CA GLN A 145 1.76 29.19 -54.34
C GLN A 145 1.40 29.86 -52.94
N PRO A 146 2.31 29.98 -51.93
CA PRO A 146 2.05 29.81 -50.47
C PRO A 146 2.22 31.02 -49.48
N PHE A 147 1.86 30.77 -48.20
CA PHE A 147 2.30 31.23 -46.83
C PHE A 147 3.05 32.58 -46.53
N VAL A 148 2.39 33.45 -45.69
CA VAL A 148 2.86 34.27 -44.49
C VAL A 148 3.85 35.46 -44.68
N PRO A 149 4.05 36.50 -43.79
CA PRO A 149 3.49 36.90 -42.45
C PRO A 149 3.07 38.41 -42.27
N ALA A 150 2.49 38.78 -41.11
CA ALA A 150 2.77 40.04 -40.36
C ALA A 150 1.99 40.05 -39.00
N ALA A 151 2.66 39.98 -37.85
CA ALA A 151 3.19 41.07 -37.01
C ALA A 151 2.15 41.75 -36.08
N ALA A 152 2.40 41.63 -34.77
CA ALA A 152 1.69 42.32 -33.68
C ALA A 152 2.03 43.83 -33.61
N PRO A 153 1.24 44.63 -32.88
CA PRO A 153 1.78 45.18 -31.62
C PRO A 153 0.75 45.26 -30.48
N GLY A 154 1.24 45.23 -29.23
CA GLY A 154 0.42 45.21 -28.02
C GLY A 154 0.08 46.57 -27.39
N ARG A 155 -0.64 46.51 -26.26
CA ARG A 155 -0.48 47.32 -25.02
C ARG A 155 -1.58 46.92 -24.01
N GLN A 156 -1.18 46.71 -22.76
CA GLN A 156 -2.00 46.60 -21.52
C GLN A 156 -2.51 48.02 -21.10
N PRO A 157 -3.19 48.29 -19.93
CA PRO A 157 -3.35 47.49 -18.69
C PRO A 157 -4.66 47.68 -17.85
N LEU A 158 -4.65 47.13 -16.62
CA LEU A 158 -5.45 47.45 -15.40
C LEU A 158 -6.81 46.75 -15.23
N SER A 159 -7.35 46.40 -14.05
CA SER A 159 -6.90 46.04 -12.69
C SER A 159 -8.18 46.05 -11.80
N GLY A 160 -8.29 45.13 -10.82
CA GLY A 160 -9.30 45.16 -9.73
C GLY A 160 -10.58 44.38 -10.04
N GLY A 161 -11.23 43.64 -9.14
CA GLY A 161 -11.14 43.55 -7.68
C GLY A 161 -12.57 43.55 -7.12
N ALA A 162 -12.88 42.58 -6.24
CA ALA A 162 -14.09 42.45 -5.38
C ALA A 162 -15.45 42.32 -6.09
N ASP A 163 -16.15 41.18 -5.99
CA ASP A 163 -16.89 40.63 -4.85
C ASP A 163 -18.29 41.26 -4.64
N SER A 164 -19.23 40.37 -4.30
CA SER A 164 -20.53 40.59 -3.69
C SER A 164 -21.76 40.94 -4.55
N SER A 165 -22.62 39.91 -4.67
CA SER A 165 -23.96 39.88 -4.07
C SER A 165 -25.20 40.29 -4.89
N GLN A 166 -26.17 39.36 -4.89
CA GLN A 166 -27.64 39.53 -4.89
C GLN A 166 -28.27 40.07 -6.21
N ARG A 167 -29.35 39.55 -6.79
CA ARG A 167 -30.61 38.92 -6.34
C ARG A 167 -31.46 38.63 -7.65
N PRO A 168 -32.79 38.33 -7.67
CA PRO A 168 -33.42 37.02 -7.48
C PRO A 168 -34.49 36.62 -8.56
N ILE A 169 -34.95 35.36 -8.48
CA ILE A 169 -36.32 34.80 -8.65
C ILE A 169 -37.19 35.16 -9.89
N ALA A 170 -37.40 34.10 -10.69
CA ALA A 170 -38.58 33.60 -11.43
C ALA A 170 -39.83 34.46 -11.70
N SER A 171 -40.34 34.33 -12.93
CA SER A 171 -41.76 34.09 -13.21
C SER A 171 -41.91 33.21 -14.46
N ALA A 172 -42.87 32.29 -14.41
CA ALA A 172 -43.22 31.34 -15.47
C ALA A 172 -44.66 31.62 -15.91
N THR A 173 -44.90 31.68 -17.21
CA THR A 173 -46.07 31.14 -17.96
C THR A 173 -45.98 31.59 -19.41
N ASP A 174 -45.76 30.64 -20.35
CA ASP A 174 -46.69 30.36 -21.46
C ASP A 174 -46.15 29.24 -22.38
N PHE A 175 -46.99 28.21 -22.57
CA PHE A 175 -46.90 27.08 -23.50
C PHE A 175 -47.01 27.57 -24.97
N ALA A 176 -46.57 26.94 -26.07
CA ALA A 176 -45.90 25.69 -26.40
C ALA A 176 -45.52 25.75 -27.91
N SER A 177 -44.42 25.12 -28.32
CA SER A 177 -44.32 24.39 -29.61
C SER A 177 -42.99 23.64 -29.70
N ALA A 178 -43.08 22.47 -30.31
CA ALA A 178 -42.18 21.35 -30.14
C ALA A 178 -40.81 21.50 -30.85
N SER A 179 -39.75 21.20 -30.10
CA SER A 179 -38.49 20.65 -30.60
C SER A 179 -37.92 19.86 -29.43
N PHE A 180 -37.95 18.52 -29.49
CA PHE A 180 -37.32 17.70 -28.47
C PHE A 180 -35.82 18.06 -28.44
N PRO A 181 -35.26 18.49 -27.29
CA PRO A 181 -33.81 18.60 -27.14
C PRO A 181 -33.25 17.17 -27.19
N GLU A 182 -32.18 16.95 -27.96
CA GLU A 182 -31.33 15.78 -27.73
C GLU A 182 -30.98 15.74 -26.23
N PRO A 183 -31.07 14.58 -25.55
CA PRO A 183 -30.67 14.50 -24.17
C PRO A 183 -29.18 14.91 -24.07
N PRO A 184 -28.81 15.73 -23.07
CA PRO A 184 -27.44 16.18 -22.93
C PRO A 184 -26.55 14.96 -22.77
N ARG A 185 -25.69 14.71 -23.76
CA ARG A 185 -24.64 13.69 -23.62
C ARG A 185 -23.83 14.08 -22.38
N PRO A 186 -23.67 13.19 -21.38
CA PRO A 186 -22.79 13.49 -20.27
C PRO A 186 -21.41 13.85 -20.86
N PRO A 187 -20.72 14.88 -20.35
CA PRO A 187 -19.43 15.25 -20.90
C PRO A 187 -18.54 14.02 -20.82
N ALA A 188 -18.15 13.50 -21.99
CA ALA A 188 -17.22 12.40 -22.11
C ALA A 188 -15.88 12.89 -21.58
N ARG A 189 -15.68 12.81 -20.26
CA ARG A 189 -14.33 12.83 -19.68
C ARG A 189 -13.70 11.50 -20.06
N TYR A 190 -13.06 11.49 -21.21
CA TYR A 190 -12.18 10.40 -21.61
C TYR A 190 -11.16 10.18 -20.50
N ILE A 191 -11.27 9.04 -19.82
CA ILE A 191 -10.23 8.58 -18.90
C ILE A 191 -9.11 8.07 -19.79
N TYR A 192 -7.89 8.57 -19.65
CA TYR A 192 -6.74 8.16 -20.46
C TYR A 192 -5.83 7.20 -19.68
N TYR A 193 -5.26 6.22 -20.39
CA TYR A 193 -4.16 5.36 -19.92
C TYR A 193 -2.93 5.71 -20.76
N GLY A 194 -2.00 6.51 -20.22
CA GLY A 194 -0.94 7.12 -21.04
C GLY A 194 -1.55 8.01 -22.14
N ASP A 195 -1.11 7.85 -23.39
CA ASP A 195 -1.59 8.67 -24.53
C ASP A 195 -2.89 8.16 -25.19
N ARG A 196 -3.60 7.18 -24.62
CA ARG A 196 -4.80 6.58 -25.24
C ARG A 196 -6.03 6.56 -24.31
N PRO A 197 -7.24 6.87 -24.82
CA PRO A 197 -8.46 6.86 -24.00
C PRO A 197 -8.93 5.43 -23.69
N VAL A 198 -9.47 5.21 -22.48
CA VAL A 198 -9.96 3.92 -21.93
C VAL A 198 -11.04 3.28 -22.81
N ALA A 199 -11.89 4.10 -23.45
CA ALA A 199 -12.85 3.62 -24.44
C ALA A 199 -12.18 2.87 -25.62
N TRP A 200 -10.94 3.23 -25.96
CA TRP A 200 -10.18 2.58 -27.04
C TRP A 200 -9.70 1.18 -26.66
N GLN A 201 -9.39 0.90 -25.38
CA GLN A 201 -8.96 -0.43 -24.95
C GLN A 201 -10.12 -1.44 -25.02
N LEU A 202 -11.33 -1.05 -24.62
CA LEU A 202 -12.54 -1.87 -24.75
C LEU A 202 -12.94 -2.05 -26.23
N ALA A 203 -12.87 -0.99 -27.04
CA ALA A 203 -13.15 -1.08 -28.48
C ALA A 203 -12.13 -1.95 -29.23
N SER A 204 -10.85 -1.91 -28.84
CA SER A 204 -9.79 -2.70 -29.49
C SER A 204 -9.90 -4.21 -29.23
N GLN A 205 -10.51 -4.63 -28.11
CA GLN A 205 -10.83 -6.04 -27.86
C GLN A 205 -12.11 -6.49 -28.58
N GLY A 206 -12.99 -5.55 -28.97
CA GLY A 206 -14.15 -5.82 -29.83
C GLY A 206 -13.85 -5.87 -31.33
N GLY A 207 -12.61 -5.59 -31.75
CA GLY A 207 -12.25 -5.36 -33.16
C GLY A 207 -11.75 -6.58 -33.94
N CYS A 208 -11.63 -7.76 -33.33
CA CYS A 208 -11.18 -8.97 -34.03
C CYS A 208 -11.99 -10.20 -33.60
N VAL A 209 -13.26 -10.25 -34.01
CA VAL A 209 -14.02 -11.51 -34.03
C VAL A 209 -14.68 -11.61 -35.40
N PRO A 210 -14.38 -12.65 -36.21
CA PRO A 210 -15.11 -12.88 -37.46
C PRO A 210 -16.59 -13.06 -37.12
N GLN A 211 -17.49 -12.43 -37.89
CA GLN A 211 -18.94 -12.50 -37.72
C GLN A 211 -19.40 -13.95 -37.50
N ALA A 212 -19.64 -14.30 -36.24
CA ALA A 212 -20.33 -15.53 -35.89
C ALA A 212 -21.81 -15.23 -35.96
N GLN A 213 -22.45 -15.72 -37.02
CA GLN A 213 -23.88 -15.98 -37.04
C GLN A 213 -24.16 -17.03 -35.97
N ASP A 214 -24.46 -16.61 -34.73
CA ASP A 214 -25.28 -17.31 -33.73
C ASP A 214 -25.15 -16.63 -32.35
N GLY A 215 -26.27 -16.12 -31.84
CA GLY A 215 -26.58 -15.92 -30.41
C GLY A 215 -25.74 -14.94 -29.58
N GLY A 216 -26.37 -13.89 -29.03
CA GLY A 216 -25.78 -12.90 -28.11
C GLY A 216 -25.31 -13.40 -26.72
N ALA A 217 -25.18 -14.72 -26.51
CA ALA A 217 -24.74 -15.32 -25.24
C ALA A 217 -23.25 -15.09 -24.88
N PRO A 218 -22.28 -15.07 -25.83
CA PRO A 218 -20.85 -14.92 -25.50
C PRO A 218 -20.49 -13.54 -24.93
N GLN A 219 -21.13 -12.48 -25.41
CA GLN A 219 -20.87 -11.11 -24.93
C GLN A 219 -21.39 -10.88 -23.51
N ALA A 220 -22.60 -11.38 -23.19
CA ALA A 220 -23.17 -11.27 -21.84
C ALA A 220 -22.35 -12.07 -20.80
N GLN A 221 -21.82 -13.24 -21.17
CA GLN A 221 -20.93 -14.01 -20.31
C GLN A 221 -19.56 -13.33 -20.11
N ALA A 222 -19.00 -12.72 -21.14
CA ALA A 222 -17.77 -11.94 -21.03
C ALA A 222 -17.96 -10.72 -20.11
N PHE A 223 -19.05 -9.97 -20.28
CA PHE A 223 -19.37 -8.79 -19.46
C PHE A 223 -19.57 -9.14 -17.98
N SER A 224 -20.38 -10.16 -17.69
CA SER A 224 -20.60 -10.63 -16.32
C SER A 224 -19.32 -11.14 -15.65
N SER A 225 -18.41 -11.77 -16.41
CA SER A 225 -17.09 -12.17 -15.90
C SER A 225 -16.20 -10.97 -15.53
N VAL A 226 -16.21 -9.92 -16.35
CA VAL A 226 -15.46 -8.66 -16.12
C VAL A 226 -16.03 -7.91 -14.91
N GLN A 227 -17.36 -7.79 -14.81
CA GLN A 227 -18.04 -7.13 -13.69
C GLN A 227 -17.83 -7.88 -12.37
N THR A 228 -17.85 -9.22 -12.41
CA THR A 228 -17.50 -10.07 -11.26
C THR A 228 -16.05 -9.87 -10.84
N GLU A 229 -15.11 -9.81 -11.80
CA GLU A 229 -13.70 -9.59 -11.50
C GLU A 229 -13.42 -8.18 -10.96
N LEU A 230 -14.06 -7.15 -11.52
CA LEU A 230 -13.99 -5.77 -11.04
C LEU A 230 -14.56 -5.64 -9.63
N SER A 231 -15.74 -6.20 -9.38
CA SER A 231 -16.34 -6.25 -8.04
C SER A 231 -15.38 -6.91 -7.05
N ARG A 232 -14.73 -8.01 -7.44
CA ARG A 232 -13.73 -8.68 -6.60
C ARG A 232 -12.50 -7.82 -6.34
N ARG A 233 -12.04 -7.05 -7.33
CA ARG A 233 -10.90 -6.13 -7.20
C ARG A 233 -11.22 -4.91 -6.33
N VAL A 234 -12.42 -4.34 -6.47
CA VAL A 234 -12.90 -3.21 -5.65
C VAL A 234 -13.05 -3.61 -4.19
N HIS A 235 -13.50 -4.83 -3.91
CA HIS A 235 -13.65 -5.37 -2.55
C HIS A 235 -12.38 -6.03 -2.00
N SER A 236 -11.28 -6.07 -2.77
CA SER A 236 -10.01 -6.58 -2.30
C SER A 236 -9.39 -5.61 -1.28
N ARG A 237 -9.04 -6.11 -0.10
CA ARG A 237 -8.42 -5.28 0.94
C ARG A 237 -7.02 -4.85 0.50
N PRO A 238 -6.61 -3.60 0.77
CA PRO A 238 -5.22 -3.21 0.58
C PRO A 238 -4.33 -4.08 1.46
N THR A 239 -3.34 -4.68 0.82
CA THR A 239 -2.45 -5.69 1.40
C THR A 239 -1.33 -5.05 2.23
N VAL A 240 -1.07 -3.74 2.06
CA VAL A 240 -0.19 -2.96 2.93
C VAL A 240 -0.95 -1.80 3.55
N ASN A 241 -1.39 -2.03 4.77
CA ASN A 241 -2.20 -1.06 5.47
C ASN A 241 -1.41 -0.52 6.67
N ALA A 242 -0.78 0.63 6.51
CA ALA A 242 -0.26 1.42 7.63
C ALA A 242 -1.31 2.40 8.16
N ARG A 243 -2.60 2.13 7.93
CA ARG A 243 -3.67 3.03 8.32
C ARG A 243 -3.98 2.85 9.79
N ILE A 244 -3.99 3.96 10.52
CA ILE A 244 -4.49 4.04 11.88
C ILE A 244 -6.02 4.18 11.86
N GLN A 245 -6.54 5.01 10.95
CA GLN A 245 -7.99 5.24 10.79
C GLN A 245 -8.74 3.99 10.28
N GLY A 246 -9.84 3.64 10.94
CA GLY A 246 -10.66 2.49 10.57
C GLY A 246 -10.15 1.14 11.08
N VAL A 247 -9.05 1.12 11.84
CA VAL A 247 -8.68 -0.03 12.68
C VAL A 247 -9.43 0.09 13.99
N ASP A 248 -10.11 -0.98 14.39
CA ASP A 248 -10.85 -1.02 15.65
C ASP A 248 -9.88 -0.87 16.84
N HIS A 249 -10.19 0.09 17.74
CA HIS A 249 -9.43 0.45 18.94
C HIS A 249 -9.01 -0.77 19.79
N ARG A 250 -9.82 -1.83 19.82
CA ARG A 250 -9.48 -3.06 20.55
C ARG A 250 -8.15 -3.67 20.11
N HIS A 251 -7.77 -3.51 18.84
CA HIS A 251 -6.51 -4.05 18.33
C HIS A 251 -5.31 -3.28 18.87
N PHE A 252 -5.44 -1.97 19.12
CA PHE A 252 -4.40 -1.18 19.75
C PHE A 252 -4.26 -1.53 21.24
N VAL A 253 -5.39 -1.70 21.94
CA VAL A 253 -5.38 -2.17 23.33
C VAL A 253 -4.74 -3.56 23.42
N ALA A 254 -5.16 -4.49 22.55
CA ALA A 254 -4.58 -5.82 22.48
C ALA A 254 -3.09 -5.79 22.15
N ALA A 255 -2.66 -4.94 21.22
CA ALA A 255 -1.26 -4.75 20.86
C ALA A 255 -0.42 -4.26 22.04
N ALA A 256 -0.89 -3.26 22.79
CA ALA A 256 -0.17 -2.76 23.97
C ALA A 256 -0.06 -3.84 25.05
N LEU A 257 -1.15 -4.56 25.33
CA LEU A 257 -1.15 -5.67 26.29
C LEU A 257 -0.28 -6.84 25.84
N MET A 258 -0.23 -7.12 24.54
CA MET A 258 0.63 -8.16 23.98
C MET A 258 2.10 -7.73 24.01
N GLY A 259 2.41 -6.46 23.76
CA GLY A 259 3.77 -5.92 23.86
C GLY A 259 4.30 -6.00 25.29
N TYR A 260 3.48 -5.62 26.27
CA TYR A 260 3.78 -5.85 27.68
C TYR A 260 3.93 -7.35 27.96
N GLY A 261 2.89 -8.14 27.69
CA GLY A 261 2.81 -9.57 27.96
C GLY A 261 3.94 -10.42 27.34
N MET A 262 4.47 -10.01 26.18
CA MET A 262 5.56 -10.72 25.52
C MET A 262 6.89 -10.59 26.27
N GLN A 263 7.05 -9.62 27.17
CA GLN A 263 8.26 -9.45 27.96
C GLN A 263 8.58 -10.68 28.81
N ILE A 264 7.58 -11.26 29.48
CA ILE A 264 7.84 -12.47 30.28
C ILE A 264 8.22 -13.66 29.39
N VAL A 265 7.62 -13.76 28.20
CA VAL A 265 7.90 -14.85 27.26
C VAL A 265 9.34 -14.77 26.76
N THR A 266 9.78 -13.59 26.32
CA THR A 266 11.15 -13.40 25.83
C THR A 266 12.17 -13.48 26.97
N THR A 267 11.84 -13.00 28.17
CA THR A 267 12.68 -13.17 29.37
C THR A 267 12.90 -14.64 29.71
N LEU A 268 11.84 -15.47 29.69
CA LEU A 268 11.96 -16.91 29.94
C LEU A 268 12.82 -17.60 28.88
N ILE A 269 12.71 -17.18 27.62
CA ILE A 269 13.58 -17.65 26.54
C ILE A 269 15.04 -17.28 26.82
N MET A 270 15.31 -16.03 27.21
CA MET A 270 16.68 -15.60 27.53
C MET A 270 17.25 -16.35 28.73
N VAL A 271 16.46 -16.60 29.78
CA VAL A 271 16.87 -17.45 30.92
C VAL A 271 17.20 -18.87 30.46
N LEU A 272 16.38 -19.45 29.57
CA LEU A 272 16.64 -20.77 29.01
C LEU A 272 17.93 -20.78 28.18
N VAL A 273 18.15 -19.78 27.33
CA VAL A 273 19.39 -19.62 26.56
C VAL A 273 20.59 -19.48 27.48
N ASN A 274 20.50 -18.69 28.55
CA ASN A 274 21.58 -18.54 29.53
C ASN A 274 21.94 -19.87 30.21
N VAL A 275 20.95 -20.71 30.53
CA VAL A 275 21.17 -22.02 31.16
C VAL A 275 21.74 -23.04 30.17
N LEU A 276 21.25 -23.06 28.92
CA LEU A 276 21.63 -24.07 27.92
C LEU A 276 22.87 -23.69 27.12
N LEU A 277 23.08 -22.40 26.85
CA LEU A 277 24.06 -21.82 25.94
C LEU A 277 24.69 -20.54 26.55
N PRO A 278 25.37 -20.63 27.70
CA PRO A 278 25.87 -19.46 28.42
C PRO A 278 26.84 -18.59 27.62
N SER A 279 27.71 -19.18 26.78
CA SER A 279 28.64 -18.42 25.93
C SER A 279 27.93 -17.54 24.89
N VAL A 280 26.77 -17.99 24.38
CA VAL A 280 25.94 -17.22 23.44
C VAL A 280 25.25 -16.06 24.16
N MET A 281 24.90 -16.26 25.43
CA MET A 281 24.34 -15.22 26.28
C MET A 281 25.39 -14.14 26.63
N GLU A 282 26.64 -14.54 26.87
CA GLU A 282 27.75 -13.62 27.13
C GLU A 282 28.05 -12.71 25.92
N GLU A 283 28.03 -13.26 24.71
CA GLU A 283 28.16 -12.48 23.46
C GLU A 283 27.03 -11.44 23.35
N TYR A 284 25.80 -11.83 23.65
CA TYR A 284 24.67 -10.91 23.66
C TYR A 284 24.83 -9.79 24.70
N ASN A 285 25.25 -10.11 25.93
CA ASN A 285 25.45 -9.10 26.98
C ASN A 285 26.52 -8.08 26.56
N THR A 286 27.61 -8.53 25.95
CA THR A 286 28.67 -7.66 25.43
C THR A 286 28.13 -6.68 24.37
N LEU A 287 27.24 -7.14 23.49
CA LEU A 287 26.60 -6.28 22.49
C LEU A 287 25.64 -5.27 23.13
N VAL A 288 24.85 -5.69 24.12
CA VAL A 288 23.92 -4.81 24.84
C VAL A 288 24.69 -3.70 25.56
N ASP A 289 25.76 -4.05 26.27
CA ASP A 289 26.59 -3.09 27.02
C ASP A 289 27.21 -2.02 26.11
N GLY A 290 27.61 -2.40 24.89
CA GLY A 290 28.18 -1.48 23.89
C GLY A 290 27.15 -0.70 23.06
N SER A 291 25.86 -1.00 23.16
CA SER A 291 24.83 -0.46 22.25
C SER A 291 24.28 0.92 22.62
N GLY A 292 24.43 1.33 23.89
CA GLY A 292 23.79 2.53 24.43
C GLY A 292 22.28 2.39 24.69
N ILE A 293 21.69 1.21 24.53
CA ILE A 293 20.23 0.97 24.67
C ILE A 293 19.71 1.22 26.09
N THR A 294 20.58 1.20 27.10
CA THR A 294 20.31 1.52 28.51
C THR A 294 20.67 2.97 28.89
N THR A 295 21.16 3.77 27.94
CA THR A 295 21.45 5.20 28.14
C THR A 295 20.23 6.04 27.80
N TYR A 296 19.42 6.35 28.81
CA TYR A 296 18.12 7.00 28.61
C TYR A 296 18.24 8.50 28.26
N GLY A 297 17.51 8.91 27.22
CA GLY A 297 17.46 10.30 26.76
C GLY A 297 16.62 10.45 25.50
N LEU A 298 16.55 11.68 24.95
CA LEU A 298 15.78 11.95 23.72
C LEU A 298 16.23 11.05 22.56
N MET A 299 17.53 10.86 22.40
CA MET A 299 18.06 10.06 21.30
C MET A 299 17.77 8.57 21.46
N TRP A 300 17.70 8.06 22.69
CA TRP A 300 17.22 6.71 22.98
C TRP A 300 15.75 6.53 22.58
N VAL A 301 14.87 7.49 22.90
CA VAL A 301 13.46 7.45 22.46
C VAL A 301 13.39 7.33 20.93
N ILE A 302 14.15 8.15 20.21
CA ILE A 302 14.15 8.14 18.74
C ILE A 302 14.70 6.81 18.20
N SER A 303 15.87 6.39 18.65
CA SER A 303 16.60 5.23 18.10
C SER A 303 16.12 3.87 18.59
N THR A 304 15.41 3.79 19.72
CA THR A 304 14.94 2.53 20.32
C THR A 304 13.43 2.37 20.27
N LEU A 305 12.66 3.46 20.51
CA LEU A 305 11.20 3.38 20.63
C LEU A 305 10.45 3.82 19.38
N VAL A 306 11.05 4.62 18.50
CA VAL A 306 10.36 5.20 17.34
C VAL A 306 10.86 4.61 16.04
N LEU A 307 12.15 4.74 15.74
CA LEU A 307 12.71 4.31 14.45
C LEU A 307 12.62 2.79 14.22
N PRO A 308 12.96 1.91 15.19
CA PRO A 308 12.87 0.46 14.98
C PRO A 308 11.43 0.00 14.75
N PRO A 309 10.44 0.33 15.60
CA PRO A 309 9.05 -0.05 15.33
C PRO A 309 8.53 0.52 14.01
N LEU A 310 8.97 1.71 13.59
CA LEU A 310 8.53 2.28 12.32
C LEU A 310 9.14 1.56 11.11
N VAL A 311 10.46 1.35 11.10
CA VAL A 311 11.21 0.84 9.95
C VAL A 311 11.10 -0.68 9.84
N GLU A 312 11.26 -1.39 10.96
CA GLU A 312 11.24 -2.84 10.96
C GLU A 312 9.84 -3.39 10.64
N GLU A 313 8.79 -2.85 11.26
CA GLU A 313 7.42 -3.28 10.94
C GLU A 313 7.06 -2.96 9.48
N ALA A 314 7.51 -1.81 8.96
CA ALA A 314 7.34 -1.46 7.55
C ALA A 314 8.05 -2.45 6.61
N GLY A 315 9.28 -2.87 6.95
CA GLY A 315 10.04 -3.84 6.18
C GLY A 315 9.47 -5.25 6.24
N PHE A 316 9.37 -5.82 7.43
CA PHE A 316 9.00 -7.23 7.60
C PHE A 316 7.52 -7.47 7.38
N ARG A 317 6.64 -6.65 7.97
CA ARG A 317 5.18 -6.86 7.90
C ARG A 317 4.58 -6.09 6.74
N GLY A 318 5.04 -4.86 6.52
CA GLY A 318 4.58 -4.00 5.44
C GLY A 318 5.03 -4.46 4.05
N LEU A 319 6.25 -4.99 3.87
CA LEU A 319 6.71 -5.51 2.58
C LEU A 319 6.68 -7.04 2.57
N GLY A 320 7.51 -7.68 3.40
CA GLY A 320 7.78 -9.12 3.35
C GLY A 320 6.53 -9.99 3.49
N LEU A 321 5.84 -9.88 4.63
CA LEU A 321 4.61 -10.63 4.92
C LEU A 321 3.54 -10.38 3.85
N THR A 322 3.31 -9.12 3.48
CA THR A 322 2.38 -8.76 2.40
C THR A 322 2.74 -9.44 1.08
N TYR A 323 4.00 -9.42 0.65
CA TYR A 323 4.38 -10.05 -0.60
C TYR A 323 4.21 -11.58 -0.56
N LEU A 324 4.47 -12.22 0.58
CA LEU A 324 4.19 -13.66 0.77
C LEU A 324 2.68 -13.95 0.67
N GLU A 325 1.83 -13.16 1.34
CA GLU A 325 0.37 -13.31 1.27
C GLU A 325 -0.15 -13.07 -0.16
N ARG A 326 0.38 -12.06 -0.86
CA ARG A 326 0.08 -11.80 -2.29
C ARG A 326 0.55 -12.92 -3.21
N ALA A 327 1.55 -13.70 -2.82
CA ALA A 327 1.99 -14.91 -3.52
C ALA A 327 1.10 -16.13 -3.22
N GLY A 328 0.02 -15.96 -2.45
CA GLY A 328 -0.88 -17.03 -2.05
C GLY A 328 -0.28 -17.99 -1.02
N VAL A 329 0.78 -17.58 -0.32
CA VAL A 329 1.35 -18.37 0.78
C VAL A 329 0.36 -18.34 1.95
N PRO A 330 -0.01 -19.50 2.54
CA PRO A 330 -0.87 -19.53 3.71
C PRO A 330 -0.27 -18.71 4.86
N PHE A 331 -1.11 -17.95 5.58
CA PHE A 331 -0.67 -17.04 6.63
C PHE A 331 0.28 -17.69 7.64
N ALA A 332 0.00 -18.91 8.11
CA ALA A 332 0.85 -19.60 9.08
C ALA A 332 2.30 -19.75 8.57
N VAL A 333 2.47 -20.17 7.31
CA VAL A 333 3.78 -20.31 6.67
C VAL A 333 4.42 -18.94 6.44
N ALA A 334 3.65 -17.97 5.94
CA ALA A 334 4.14 -16.62 5.69
C ALA A 334 4.63 -15.94 6.99
N ASN A 335 3.92 -16.16 8.10
CA ASN A 335 4.26 -15.60 9.40
C ASN A 335 5.52 -16.25 9.99
N ILE A 336 5.70 -17.57 9.82
CA ILE A 336 6.92 -18.26 10.24
C ILE A 336 8.12 -17.74 9.45
N VAL A 337 8.00 -17.62 8.12
CA VAL A 337 9.10 -17.15 7.26
C VAL A 337 9.48 -15.70 7.58
N GLN A 338 8.50 -14.79 7.73
CA GLN A 338 8.81 -13.40 8.09
C GLN A 338 9.42 -13.30 9.49
N ALA A 339 8.92 -14.06 10.46
CA ALA A 339 9.46 -14.06 11.81
C ALA A 339 10.89 -14.62 11.85
N LEU A 340 11.19 -15.64 11.04
CA LEU A 340 12.54 -16.18 10.90
C LEU A 340 13.50 -15.15 10.30
N ALA A 341 13.08 -14.47 9.23
CA ALA A 341 13.85 -13.37 8.66
C ALA A 341 14.08 -12.23 9.68
N PHE A 342 13.08 -11.93 10.51
CA PHE A 342 13.17 -10.97 11.60
C PHE A 342 14.14 -11.40 12.71
N GLY A 343 14.20 -12.69 13.03
CA GLY A 343 15.21 -13.24 13.95
C GLY A 343 16.63 -13.11 13.37
N ILE A 344 16.82 -13.52 12.11
CA ILE A 344 18.11 -13.46 11.41
C ILE A 344 18.64 -12.02 11.31
N PHE A 345 17.75 -11.06 11.08
CA PHE A 345 18.06 -9.63 10.98
C PHE A 345 18.87 -9.08 12.15
N HIS A 346 18.71 -9.64 13.34
CA HIS A 346 19.43 -9.18 14.52
C HIS A 346 20.89 -9.63 14.56
N MET A 347 21.30 -10.59 13.72
CA MET A 347 22.69 -11.04 13.57
C MET A 347 23.37 -11.48 14.88
N ASN A 348 22.58 -11.81 15.90
CA ASN A 348 23.00 -12.38 17.17
C ASN A 348 22.04 -13.52 17.51
N LEU A 349 22.58 -14.65 17.99
CA LEU A 349 21.77 -15.85 18.17
C LEU A 349 20.76 -15.73 19.32
N THR A 350 21.16 -15.22 20.49
CA THR A 350 20.25 -14.98 21.62
C THR A 350 19.11 -14.06 21.21
N GLN A 351 19.46 -12.93 20.58
CA GLN A 351 18.48 -11.96 20.09
C GLN A 351 17.59 -12.55 19.02
N GLY A 352 18.16 -13.29 18.06
CA GLY A 352 17.43 -13.93 16.98
C GLY A 352 16.38 -14.93 17.48
N ILE A 353 16.69 -15.70 18.53
CA ILE A 353 15.75 -16.68 19.11
C ILE A 353 14.53 -15.98 19.71
N TYR A 354 14.73 -15.00 20.61
CA TYR A 354 13.57 -14.36 21.26
C TYR A 354 12.81 -13.43 20.29
N THR A 355 13.51 -12.76 19.36
CA THR A 355 12.87 -11.90 18.37
C THR A 355 12.12 -12.70 17.31
N PHE A 356 12.53 -13.93 16.98
CA PHE A 356 11.71 -14.85 16.18
C PHE A 356 10.32 -15.05 16.82
N VAL A 357 10.27 -15.35 18.13
CA VAL A 357 9.01 -15.58 18.85
C VAL A 357 8.18 -14.29 18.94
N LEU A 358 8.81 -13.15 19.25
CA LEU A 358 8.17 -11.84 19.17
C LEU A 358 7.62 -11.56 17.76
N GLY A 359 8.38 -11.94 16.74
CA GLY A 359 8.05 -11.70 15.35
C GLY A 359 6.81 -12.47 14.89
N LEU A 360 6.60 -13.68 15.40
CA LEU A 360 5.36 -14.44 15.20
C LEU A 360 4.15 -13.69 15.78
N ALA A 361 4.29 -13.12 16.97
CA ALA A 361 3.22 -12.38 17.65
C ALA A 361 2.90 -11.06 16.92
N LEU A 362 3.91 -10.29 16.51
CA LEU A 362 3.75 -9.07 15.71
C LEU A 362 3.05 -9.32 14.38
N GLY A 363 3.43 -10.39 13.68
CA GLY A 363 2.76 -10.79 12.44
C GLY A 363 1.33 -11.28 12.66
N TYR A 364 1.05 -11.95 13.77
CA TYR A 364 -0.32 -12.30 14.17
C TYR A 364 -1.18 -11.06 14.44
N VAL A 365 -0.68 -10.07 15.20
CA VAL A 365 -1.38 -8.79 15.44
C VAL A 365 -1.63 -8.05 14.14
N THR A 366 -0.67 -8.02 13.21
CA THR A 366 -0.84 -7.41 11.89
C THR A 366 -1.94 -8.11 11.10
N HIS A 367 -1.92 -9.44 11.03
CA HIS A 367 -2.91 -10.22 10.29
C HIS A 367 -4.32 -10.06 10.88
N ARG A 368 -4.45 -10.06 12.21
CA ARG A 368 -5.76 -9.91 12.88
C ARG A 368 -6.34 -8.51 12.73
N SER A 369 -5.51 -7.48 12.83
CA SER A 369 -5.95 -6.09 12.71
C SER A 369 -6.06 -5.61 11.26
N GLY A 370 -5.43 -6.31 10.32
CA GLY A 370 -5.32 -5.88 8.93
C GLY A 370 -4.56 -4.56 8.77
N SER A 371 -3.67 -4.24 9.72
CA SER A 371 -2.83 -3.04 9.72
C SER A 371 -1.51 -3.28 10.44
N ILE A 372 -0.42 -2.65 10.00
CA ILE A 372 0.86 -2.70 10.71
C ILE A 372 0.89 -1.74 11.91
N ALA A 373 -0.05 -0.79 12.01
CA ALA A 373 -0.02 0.22 13.07
C ALA A 373 -0.17 -0.37 14.50
N PRO A 374 -1.05 -1.35 14.76
CA PRO A 374 -1.06 -2.04 16.05
C PRO A 374 0.24 -2.82 16.31
N ALA A 375 0.88 -3.41 15.31
CA ALA A 375 2.18 -4.07 15.49
C ALA A 375 3.29 -3.08 15.83
N MET A 376 3.30 -1.89 15.20
CA MET A 376 4.21 -0.79 15.56
C MET A 376 4.04 -0.37 17.03
N LEU A 377 2.80 -0.23 17.50
CA LEU A 377 2.54 0.06 18.91
C LEU A 377 3.00 -1.08 19.82
N MET A 378 2.69 -2.33 19.47
CA MET A 378 3.14 -3.50 20.23
C MET A 378 4.65 -3.53 20.37
N HIS A 379 5.38 -3.31 19.27
CA HIS A 379 6.83 -3.29 19.25
C HIS A 379 7.39 -2.12 20.07
N LEU A 380 6.82 -0.91 19.96
CA LEU A 380 7.19 0.22 20.82
C LEU A 380 7.03 -0.11 22.30
N VAL A 381 5.87 -0.66 22.68
CA VAL A 381 5.61 -1.04 24.09
C VAL A 381 6.56 -2.14 24.53
N TYR A 382 6.84 -3.12 23.67
CA TYR A 382 7.82 -4.16 23.96
C TYR A 382 9.20 -3.52 24.23
N ASN A 383 9.72 -2.67 23.33
CA ASN A 383 11.03 -2.04 23.52
C ASN A 383 11.09 -1.18 24.79
N LEU A 384 10.03 -0.40 25.06
CA LEU A 384 9.93 0.40 26.28
C LEU A 384 10.01 -0.48 27.53
N MET A 385 9.25 -1.59 27.56
CA MET A 385 9.20 -2.47 28.72
C MET A 385 10.47 -3.29 28.90
N GLY A 386 11.16 -3.64 27.82
CA GLY A 386 12.40 -4.42 27.85
C GLY A 386 13.67 -3.60 28.11
N THR A 387 13.54 -2.27 28.25
CA THR A 387 14.64 -1.36 28.54
C THR A 387 14.35 -0.59 29.82
N LEU A 388 13.79 0.61 29.73
CA LEU A 388 13.47 1.44 30.89
C LEU A 388 12.47 0.74 31.83
N GLY A 389 11.49 0.01 31.28
CA GLY A 389 10.49 -0.70 32.08
C GLY A 389 11.12 -1.75 32.99
N SER A 390 11.99 -2.61 32.48
CA SER A 390 12.68 -3.62 33.27
C SER A 390 13.52 -3.01 34.38
N ASP A 391 14.29 -1.96 34.08
CA ASP A 391 15.17 -1.31 35.06
C ASP A 391 14.36 -0.71 36.22
N LEU A 392 13.27 0.01 35.92
CA LEU A 392 12.40 0.57 36.94
C LEU A 392 11.73 -0.54 37.77
N ILE A 393 11.23 -1.57 37.11
CA ILE A 393 10.52 -2.67 37.78
C ILE A 393 11.44 -3.42 38.75
N TYR A 394 12.67 -3.73 38.34
CA TYR A 394 13.66 -4.41 39.19
C TYR A 394 14.18 -3.51 40.32
N SER A 395 14.20 -2.19 40.12
CA SER A 395 14.66 -1.23 41.13
C SER A 395 13.67 -0.98 42.26
N TYR A 396 12.35 -1.06 41.98
CA TYR A 396 11.32 -0.61 42.93
C TYR A 396 10.41 -1.72 43.49
N LEU A 397 10.38 -2.92 42.90
CA LEU A 397 9.53 -4.00 43.39
C LEU A 397 10.34 -5.09 44.13
N PRO A 398 10.03 -5.39 45.40
CA PRO A 398 10.79 -6.38 46.20
C PRO A 398 10.53 -7.84 45.80
N ALA A 399 9.48 -8.11 45.01
CA ALA A 399 9.17 -9.42 44.43
C ALA A 399 8.62 -9.27 43.00
N PRO A 400 9.39 -8.66 42.08
CA PRO A 400 8.88 -8.26 40.78
C PRO A 400 8.44 -9.49 39.98
N PHE A 401 9.22 -10.56 40.03
CA PHE A 401 9.07 -11.68 39.10
C PHE A 401 7.68 -12.34 39.15
N LEU A 402 7.16 -12.69 40.33
CA LEU A 402 5.87 -13.39 40.43
C LEU A 402 4.69 -12.48 40.05
N ILE A 403 4.71 -11.22 40.49
CA ILE A 403 3.67 -10.24 40.16
C ILE A 403 3.67 -9.99 38.65
N LEU A 404 4.84 -9.75 38.06
CA LEU A 404 4.99 -9.56 36.62
C LEU A 404 4.54 -10.79 35.83
N LEU A 405 4.91 -12.00 36.28
CA LEU A 405 4.48 -13.23 35.63
C LEU A 405 2.95 -13.30 35.58
N ILE A 406 2.28 -13.05 36.70
CA ILE A 406 0.81 -13.08 36.78
C ILE A 406 0.20 -11.98 35.90
N THR A 407 0.66 -10.73 36.00
CA THR A 407 0.09 -9.62 35.21
C THR A 407 0.33 -9.78 33.71
N ASN A 408 1.50 -10.27 33.30
CA ASN A 408 1.82 -10.53 31.90
C ASN A 408 0.95 -11.67 31.33
N VAL A 409 0.75 -12.75 32.09
CA VAL A 409 -0.14 -13.84 31.68
C VAL A 409 -1.58 -13.33 31.51
N ILE A 410 -2.07 -12.53 32.46
CA ILE A 410 -3.41 -11.91 32.36
C ILE A 410 -3.48 -11.00 31.12
N ALA A 411 -2.46 -10.17 30.88
CA ALA A 411 -2.38 -9.28 29.74
C ALA A 411 -2.40 -10.05 28.40
N LEU A 412 -1.61 -11.13 28.28
CA LEU A 412 -1.61 -11.99 27.09
C LEU A 412 -2.99 -12.62 26.85
N VAL A 413 -3.60 -13.21 27.89
CA VAL A 413 -4.93 -13.83 27.78
C VAL A 413 -5.98 -12.81 27.33
N TYR A 414 -5.96 -11.61 27.91
CA TYR A 414 -6.91 -10.56 27.53
C TYR A 414 -6.64 -10.03 26.12
N ALA A 415 -5.37 -9.85 25.74
CA ALA A 415 -4.98 -9.48 24.38
C ALA A 415 -5.48 -10.50 23.34
N PHE A 416 -5.30 -11.79 23.59
CA PHE A 416 -5.82 -12.83 22.69
C PHE A 416 -7.35 -12.82 22.58
N ARG A 417 -8.07 -12.52 23.67
CA ARG A 417 -9.53 -12.37 23.64
C ARG A 417 -9.96 -11.18 22.77
N LEU A 418 -9.30 -10.03 22.92
CA LEU A 418 -9.58 -8.84 22.13
C LEU A 418 -9.25 -9.01 20.64
N LEU A 419 -8.27 -9.88 20.33
CA LEU A 419 -7.91 -10.25 18.96
C LEU A 419 -8.81 -11.34 18.37
N ARG A 420 -9.85 -11.86 19.05
CA ARG A 420 -10.76 -12.83 18.43
C ARG A 420 -11.67 -12.15 17.39
N PRO A 421 -12.05 -12.85 16.30
CA PRO A 421 -13.08 -12.33 15.41
C PRO A 421 -14.39 -12.16 16.19
N GLU A 422 -15.13 -11.08 15.98
CA GLU A 422 -16.48 -10.98 16.55
C GLU A 422 -17.34 -12.11 15.98
N GLN A 423 -17.76 -13.02 16.84
CA GLN A 423 -18.85 -13.94 16.51
C GLN A 423 -20.11 -13.08 16.35
N GLY A 424 -20.55 -12.85 15.11
CA GLY A 424 -21.84 -12.20 14.84
C GLY A 424 -21.92 -11.29 13.61
N ARG A 425 -20.81 -10.71 13.11
CA ARG A 425 -20.87 -9.82 11.93
C ARG A 425 -20.55 -10.49 10.59
N GLY A 426 -19.91 -11.65 10.61
CA GLY A 426 -19.61 -12.43 9.40
C GLY A 426 -20.82 -13.15 8.79
N ALA A 427 -21.84 -13.45 9.59
CA ALA A 427 -23.06 -14.12 9.10
C ALA A 427 -24.05 -13.14 8.45
N ALA A 428 -24.13 -11.90 8.95
CA ALA A 428 -25.00 -10.87 8.40
C ALA A 428 -24.48 -10.26 7.08
N ALA A 429 -23.16 -10.15 6.91
CA ALA A 429 -22.55 -9.62 5.68
C ALA A 429 -22.45 -10.63 4.53
N MET A 430 -22.88 -11.88 4.73
CA MET A 430 -22.99 -12.90 3.69
C MET A 430 -24.44 -13.11 3.22
N GLN A 431 -25.39 -12.38 3.80
CA GLN A 431 -26.83 -12.44 3.51
C GLN A 431 -27.44 -11.09 3.09
N ALA A 432 -26.62 -10.05 2.90
CA ALA A 432 -26.97 -8.77 2.31
C ALA A 432 -25.99 -8.48 1.18
#